data_AF-A0A0R3PFP1-F1
#
_entry.id   AF-A0A0R3PFP1-F1
#
_cell.length_a   1.000
_cell.length_b   1.000
_cell.length_c   1.000
_cell.angle_alpha   90.00
_cell.angle_beta   90.00
_cell.angle_gamma   90.00
#
_symmetry.space_group_name_H-M   'P 1'
#
loop_
_entity.id
_entity.type
_entity.pdbx_description
1 polymer ?
#
loop_
_entity_poly.entity_id
_entity_poly.type
_entity_poly.pdbx_seq_one_letter_code
_entity_poly.pdbx_strand_id
1 'polypeptide(L)'
;MIDRALDEGQACEQAGFRKGFNTMDHIHTVTRLIEVSREYKGPLCLTFIGLQKAFDSIEIEVVLEALDSQGVPTQYIKILRDLHKNFTTKV
;
A
#
# COMPACT_ATOMS: atom_id res chain seq x y z
N MET A 1 9.89 4.74 15.46
CA MET A 1 8.82 4.45 16.44
C MET A 1 7.48 4.33 15.74
N ILE A 2 7.13 5.23 14.81
CA ILE A 2 5.94 5.10 13.94
C ILE A 2 6.20 4.14 12.76
N ASP A 3 7.32 4.33 12.04
CA ASP A 3 7.64 3.50 10.87
C ASP A 3 7.62 2.00 11.19
N ARG A 4 8.16 1.62 12.35
CA ARG A 4 8.17 0.23 12.81
C ARG A 4 6.75 -0.29 13.11
N ALA A 5 5.91 0.50 13.76
CA ALA A 5 4.54 0.11 14.08
C ALA A 5 3.70 -0.06 12.80
N LEU A 6 3.87 0.86 11.84
CA LEU A 6 3.19 0.77 10.55
C LEU A 6 3.73 -0.40 9.72
N ASP A 7 5.05 -0.62 9.69
CA ASP A 7 5.69 -1.71 8.93
C ASP A 7 5.31 -3.10 9.46
N GLU A 8 5.22 -3.26 10.79
CA GLU A 8 4.73 -4.49 11.43
C GLU A 8 3.25 -4.77 11.13
N GLY A 9 2.45 -3.72 10.88
CA GLY A 9 1.05 -3.83 10.50
C GLY A 9 0.80 -4.13 9.01
N GLN A 10 1.83 -4.08 8.16
CA GLN A 10 1.67 -4.36 6.73
C GLN A 10 1.66 -5.86 6.43
N ALA A 11 0.89 -6.23 5.40
CA ALA A 11 0.94 -7.58 4.83
C ALA A 11 2.38 -7.93 4.39
N CYS A 12 2.77 -9.20 4.48
CA CYS A 12 4.13 -9.61 4.11
C CYS A 12 4.41 -9.44 2.60
N GLU A 13 3.36 -9.43 1.78
CA GLU A 13 3.40 -9.18 0.34
C GLU A 13 3.47 -7.69 -0.02
N GLN A 14 3.32 -6.77 0.94
CA GLN A 14 3.44 -5.34 0.66
C GLN A 14 4.90 -4.95 0.48
N ALA A 15 5.28 -4.63 -0.76
CA ALA A 15 6.62 -4.13 -1.09
C ALA A 15 6.67 -2.63 -1.41
N GLY A 16 5.51 -2.02 -1.73
CA GLY A 16 5.43 -0.59 -2.04
C GLY A 16 5.62 0.27 -0.80
N PHE A 17 6.44 1.32 -0.91
CA PHE A 17 6.72 2.27 0.18
C PHE A 17 7.26 1.63 1.47
N ARG A 18 7.87 0.45 1.35
CA ARG A 18 8.36 -0.35 2.47
C ARG A 18 9.88 -0.47 2.44
N LYS A 19 10.54 -0.04 3.52
CA LYS A 19 12.01 0.04 3.55
C LYS A 19 12.61 -1.37 3.46
N GLY A 20 13.51 -1.56 2.49
CA GLY A 20 14.19 -2.85 2.29
C GLY A 20 13.43 -3.84 1.41
N PHE A 21 12.23 -3.47 0.93
CA PHE A 21 11.45 -4.28 -0.02
C PHE A 21 11.48 -3.63 -1.40
N ASN A 22 11.29 -4.45 -2.43
CA ASN A 22 11.19 -4.00 -3.81
C ASN A 22 10.29 -4.95 -4.61
N THR A 23 10.02 -4.63 -5.87
CA THR A 23 9.13 -5.41 -6.73
C THR A 23 9.79 -6.60 -7.42
N MET A 24 11.11 -6.81 -7.27
CA MET A 24 11.85 -7.87 -7.96
C MET A 24 11.33 -9.26 -7.58
N ASP A 25 11.06 -9.51 -6.29
CA ASP A 25 10.56 -10.80 -5.84
C ASP A 25 9.16 -11.09 -6.40
N HIS A 26 8.30 -10.08 -6.47
CA HIS A 26 6.98 -10.20 -7.08
C HIS A 26 7.04 -10.45 -8.59
N ILE A 27 7.88 -9.69 -9.31
CA ILE A 27 8.09 -9.87 -10.75
C ILE A 27 8.67 -11.26 -11.03
N HIS A 28 9.65 -11.69 -10.24
CA HIS A 28 10.25 -13.01 -10.35
C HIS A 28 9.22 -14.10 -10.11
N THR A 29 8.40 -13.99 -9.06
CA THR A 29 7.34 -14.95 -8.74
C THR A 29 6.32 -15.07 -9.87
N VAL A 30 5.81 -13.95 -10.39
CA VAL A 30 4.85 -13.96 -11.51
C VAL A 30 5.48 -14.56 -12.77
N THR A 31 6.72 -14.17 -13.08
CA THR A 31 7.48 -14.74 -14.21
C THR A 31 7.60 -16.26 -14.07
N ARG A 32 7.97 -16.75 -12.89
CA ARG A 32 8.12 -18.18 -12.62
C ARG A 32 6.81 -18.95 -12.74
N LEU A 33 5.71 -18.38 -12.26
CA LEU A 33 4.38 -18.97 -12.42
C LEU A 33 4.00 -19.12 -13.89
N ILE A 34 4.29 -18.11 -14.72
CA ILE A 34 4.05 -18.14 -16.16
C ILE A 34 4.91 -19.23 -16.84
N GLU A 35 6.19 -19.32 -16.49
CA GLU A 35 7.10 -20.34 -17.04
C GLU A 35 6.62 -21.76 -16.73
N VAL A 36 6.32 -22.05 -15.46
CA VAL A 36 5.87 -23.38 -15.02
C VAL A 36 4.53 -23.75 -15.65
N SER A 37 3.58 -22.82 -15.72
CA SER A 37 2.30 -23.05 -16.40
C SER A 37 2.51 -23.45 -17.87
N ARG A 38 3.43 -22.79 -18.58
CA ARG A 38 3.78 -23.12 -19.97
C ARG A 38 4.46 -24.48 -20.10
N GLU A 39 5.40 -24.79 -19.20
CA GLU A 39 6.14 -26.06 -19.20
C GLU A 39 5.20 -27.27 -19.05
N TYR A 40 4.27 -27.20 -18.09
CA TYR A 40 3.36 -28.31 -17.79
C TYR A 40 2.02 -28.22 -18.55
N LYS A 41 1.88 -27.25 -19.46
CA LYS A 41 0.63 -26.99 -20.22
C LYS A 41 -0.60 -26.85 -19.32
N GLY A 42 -0.42 -26.32 -18.12
CA GLY A 42 -1.47 -26.09 -17.13
C GLY A 42 -2.12 -24.73 -17.32
N PRO A 43 -3.44 -24.58 -17.08
CA PRO A 43 -4.09 -23.29 -17.17
C PRO A 43 -3.59 -22.33 -16.09
N LEU A 44 -3.31 -21.08 -16.45
CA LEU A 44 -2.97 -19.99 -15.54
C LEU A 44 -3.82 -18.76 -15.85
N CYS A 45 -4.48 -18.21 -14.84
CA CYS A 45 -5.19 -16.95 -14.92
C CYS A 45 -4.54 -15.95 -13.96
N LEU A 46 -4.18 -14.77 -14.45
CA LEU A 46 -3.64 -13.68 -13.66
C LEU A 46 -4.58 -12.48 -13.76
N THR A 47 -4.94 -11.88 -12.63
CA THR A 47 -5.78 -10.68 -12.57
C THR A 47 -4.96 -9.53 -12.00
N PHE A 48 -4.87 -8.44 -12.77
CA PHE A 48 -4.19 -7.21 -12.36
C PHE A 48 -5.23 -6.15 -12.03
N ILE A 49 -5.26 -5.70 -10.78
CA ILE A 49 -6.19 -4.67 -10.30
C ILE A 49 -5.40 -3.38 -10.10
N GLY A 50 -5.76 -2.35 -10.86
CA GLY A 50 -5.22 -1.00 -10.70
C GLY A 50 -6.30 -0.06 -10.16
N LEU A 51 -5.94 0.79 -9.20
CA LEU A 51 -6.83 1.83 -8.68
C LEU A 51 -6.63 3.12 -9.48
N GLN A 52 -7.71 3.68 -10.01
CA GLN A 52 -7.67 4.98 -10.67
C GLN A 52 -7.57 6.09 -9.63
N LYS A 53 -6.53 6.93 -9.71
CA LYS A 53 -6.30 8.06 -8.80
C LYS A 53 -6.39 7.66 -7.32
N ALA A 54 -5.67 6.61 -6.92
CA ALA A 54 -5.74 6.02 -5.58
C ALA A 54 -5.58 7.04 -4.44
N PHE A 55 -4.76 8.08 -4.63
CA PHE A 55 -4.56 9.12 -3.62
C PHE A 55 -5.60 10.25 -3.66
N ASP A 56 -6.22 10.52 -4.82
CA ASP A 56 -7.25 11.57 -4.93
C ASP A 56 -8.64 11.06 -4.55
N SER A 57 -8.84 9.74 -4.57
CA SER A 57 -10.13 9.08 -4.34
C SER A 57 -10.34 8.62 -2.90
N ILE A 58 -9.30 8.64 -2.08
CA ILE A 58 -9.38 8.17 -0.69
C ILE A 58 -9.93 9.28 0.22
N GLU A 59 -10.90 8.94 1.06
CA GLU A 59 -11.42 9.86 2.07
C GLU A 59 -10.40 10.03 3.20
N ILE A 60 -10.01 11.28 3.48
CA ILE A 60 -8.99 11.57 4.49
C ILE A 60 -9.37 11.06 5.89
N GLU A 61 -10.66 11.09 6.23
CA GLU A 61 -11.13 10.62 7.54
C GLU A 61 -10.87 9.12 7.72
N VAL A 62 -11.08 8.32 6.67
CA VAL A 62 -10.77 6.89 6.66
C VAL A 62 -9.27 6.65 6.87
N VAL A 63 -8.41 7.48 6.27
CA VAL A 63 -6.96 7.40 6.50
C VAL A 63 -6.60 7.72 7.96
N LEU A 64 -7.21 8.74 8.55
CA LEU A 64 -6.95 9.12 9.94
C LEU A 64 -7.41 8.06 10.93
N GLU A 65 -8.57 7.44 10.70
CA GLU A 65 -9.07 6.29 11.47
C GLU A 65 -8.15 5.06 11.33
N ALA A 66 -7.65 4.80 10.12
CA ALA A 66 -6.69 3.73 9.88
C ALA A 66 -5.37 3.96 10.62
N LEU A 67 -4.90 5.20 10.76
CA LEU A 67 -3.71 5.53 11.55
C LEU A 67 -3.94 5.34 13.05
N ASP A 68 -5.12 5.73 13.56
CA ASP A 68 -5.48 5.55 14.98
C ASP A 68 -5.55 4.06 15.35
N SER A 69 -6.18 3.24 14.51
CA SER A 69 -6.26 1.78 14.71
C SER A 69 -4.90 1.08 14.63
N GLN A 70 -3.93 1.64 13.92
CA GLN A 70 -2.54 1.16 13.86
C GLN A 70 -1.68 1.67 15.03
N GLY A 71 -2.27 2.38 16.00
CA GLY A 71 -1.57 2.85 17.20
C GLY A 71 -0.67 4.07 16.96
N VAL A 72 -0.89 4.82 15.88
CA VAL A 72 -0.17 6.07 15.66
C VAL A 72 -0.60 7.09 16.74
N PRO A 73 0.35 7.74 17.44
CA PRO A 73 -0.01 8.66 18.52
C PRO A 73 -0.91 9.80 18.02
N THR A 74 -1.99 10.08 18.76
CA THR A 74 -3.05 11.03 18.39
C THR A 74 -2.53 12.44 18.06
N GLN A 75 -1.38 12.84 18.63
CA GLN A 75 -0.73 14.11 18.30
C GLN A 75 -0.38 14.23 16.81
N TYR A 76 0.08 13.15 16.17
CA TYR A 76 0.41 13.12 14.75
C TYR A 76 -0.85 13.13 13.89
N ILE A 77 -1.89 12.40 14.30
CA ILE A 77 -3.19 12.37 13.63
C ILE A 77 -3.83 13.76 13.62
N LYS A 78 -3.75 14.50 14.74
CA LYS A 78 -4.21 15.89 14.82
C LYS A 78 -3.46 16.81 13.86
N ILE A 79 -2.13 16.71 13.81
CA ILE A 79 -1.30 17.50 12.87
C ILE A 79 -1.70 17.19 11.42
N LEU A 80 -1.87 15.92 11.05
CA LEU A 80 -2.27 15.51 9.69
C LEU A 80 -3.66 16.04 9.33
N ARG A 81 -4.60 16.00 10.27
CA ARG A 81 -5.96 16.53 10.12
C ARG A 81 -5.94 18.04 9.88
N ASP A 82 -5.18 18.77 10.68
CA ASP A 82 -5.07 20.23 10.56
C ASP A 82 -4.32 20.64 9.29
N LEU A 83 -3.32 19.87 8.89
CA LEU A 83 -2.64 20.03 7.61
C LEU A 83 -3.65 19.92 6.47
N HIS A 84 -4.40 18.83 6.40
CA HIS A 84 -5.36 18.60 5.33
C HIS A 84 -6.49 19.66 5.27
N LYS A 85 -6.96 20.15 6.42
CA LYS A 85 -7.99 21.22 6.47
C LYS A 85 -7.52 22.56 5.90
N ASN A 86 -6.22 22.85 6.01
CA ASN A 86 -5.66 24.13 5.59
C ASN A 86 -5.05 24.10 4.17
N PHE A 87 -5.04 22.94 3.50
CA PHE A 87 -4.58 22.83 2.13
C PHE A 87 -5.64 23.35 1.15
N THR A 88 -5.35 24.48 0.51
CA THR A 88 -6.04 24.93 -0.71
C THR A 88 -5.15 24.66 -1.90
N THR A 89 -5.41 23.59 -2.63
CA THR A 89 -4.75 23.34 -3.91
C THR A 89 -5.52 24.07 -5.00
N LYS A 90 -4.98 25.18 -5.50
CA LYS A 90 -5.46 25.76 -6.76
C LYS A 90 -4.90 24.91 -7.90
N VAL A 91 -5.78 24.32 -8.69
CA VAL A 91 -5.44 23.72 -10.00
C VAL A 91 -5.22 24.82 -11.00
#